data_AF-A0A377ZGA1-F1
#
_entry.id   AF-A0A377ZGA1-F1
#
_cell.length_a   1.000
_cell.length_b   1.000
_cell.length_c   1.000
_cell.angle_alpha   90.00
_cell.angle_beta   90.00
_cell.angle_gamma   90.00
#
_symmetry.space_group_name_H-M   'P 1'
#
loop_
_entity.id
_entity.type
_entity.pdbx_description
1 polymer ?
#
loop_
_entity_poly.entity_id
_entity_poly.type
_entity_poly.pdbx_seq_one_letter_code
_entity_poly.pdbx_strand_id
1 'polypeptide(L)'
;MINVVGLVISLIIRWVIAYFKLPAETLSIPIVVTTLIPFILRSIMFNRMENDGVNINRRKVFKYSRYLLLTGMTFVISAVSVAIYTRLSIWFLDYFYGKSYVGIFSIAVSLASSWSFVLLAIITSSFPQIFSENKDLEAIRKAGNLGRVILVISIFIIIFIYLIGGYLLQLLYGEKYSSSFEPLIILSISTMVSSLGVISSRFIAKYSGYSYLAKKLSLFYF
;
A
#
# COMPACT_ATOMS: atom_id res chain seq x y z
N MET A 1 -9.16 17.38 0.36
CA MET A 1 -10.32 17.66 -0.51
C MET A 1 -9.98 17.59 -2.00
N ILE A 2 -8.91 18.23 -2.48
CA ILE A 2 -8.50 18.24 -3.92
C ILE A 2 -8.39 16.84 -4.54
N ASN A 3 -7.74 15.88 -3.86
CA ASN A 3 -7.61 14.51 -4.36
C ASN A 3 -8.96 13.78 -4.48
N VAL A 4 -9.93 14.11 -3.61
CA VAL A 4 -11.27 13.50 -3.63
C VAL A 4 -12.04 13.98 -4.86
N VAL A 5 -11.94 15.28 -5.19
CA VAL A 5 -12.56 15.86 -6.39
C VAL A 5 -12.03 15.19 -7.66
N GLY A 6 -10.71 15.01 -7.79
CA GLY A 6 -10.12 14.30 -8.93
C GLY A 6 -10.56 12.83 -9.04
N LEU A 7 -10.70 12.14 -7.91
CA LEU A 7 -11.21 10.77 -7.86
C LEU A 7 -12.68 10.67 -8.30
N VAL A 8 -13.54 11.54 -7.78
CA VAL A 8 -14.98 11.55 -8.14
C VAL A 8 -15.17 11.79 -9.63
N ILE A 9 -14.46 12.77 -10.20
CA ILE A 9 -14.54 13.08 -11.63
C ILE A 9 -14.06 11.88 -12.48
N SER A 10 -12.98 11.22 -12.06
CA SER A 10 -12.52 10.01 -12.76
C SER A 10 -13.53 8.85 -12.67
N LEU A 11 -14.21 8.66 -11.54
CA LEU A 11 -15.20 7.60 -11.39
C LEU A 11 -16.41 7.83 -12.30
N ILE A 12 -16.85 9.09 -12.42
CA ILE A 12 -17.91 9.49 -13.35
C ILE A 12 -17.51 9.16 -14.79
N ILE A 13 -16.27 9.51 -15.19
CA ILE A 13 -15.76 9.20 -16.54
C ILE A 13 -15.70 7.69 -16.78
N ARG A 14 -15.26 6.89 -15.81
CA ARG A 14 -15.26 5.42 -15.91
C ARG A 14 -16.66 4.85 -16.07
N TRP A 15 -17.64 5.39 -15.34
CA TRP A 15 -19.03 4.97 -15.44
C TRP A 15 -19.61 5.28 -16.84
N VAL A 16 -19.34 6.47 -17.38
CA VAL A 16 -19.73 6.85 -18.75
C VAL A 16 -19.13 5.89 -19.77
N ILE A 17 -17.83 5.60 -19.66
CA ILE A 17 -17.13 4.66 -20.57
C ILE A 17 -17.74 3.26 -20.52
N ALA A 18 -18.05 2.75 -19.33
CA ALA A 18 -18.66 1.45 -19.14
C ALA A 18 -20.09 1.40 -19.69
N TYR A 19 -20.88 2.47 -19.48
CA TYR A 19 -22.24 2.58 -20.00
C TYR A 19 -22.29 2.56 -21.53
N PHE A 20 -21.36 3.25 -22.19
CA PHE A 20 -21.25 3.27 -23.65
C PHE A 20 -20.49 2.08 -24.25
N LYS A 21 -20.07 1.09 -23.45
CA LYS A 21 -19.28 -0.09 -23.87
C LYS A 21 -18.11 0.27 -24.79
N LEU A 22 -17.44 1.38 -24.50
CA LEU A 22 -16.31 1.86 -25.30
C LEU A 22 -15.11 0.90 -25.21
N PRO A 23 -14.22 0.90 -26.23
CA PRO A 23 -13.05 0.02 -26.24
C PRO A 23 -12.16 0.26 -25.02
N ALA A 24 -11.54 -0.81 -24.53
CA ALA A 24 -10.77 -0.82 -23.28
C ALA A 24 -9.65 0.25 -23.24
N GLU A 25 -9.15 0.66 -24.40
CA GLU A 25 -8.15 1.74 -24.57
C GLU A 25 -8.63 3.07 -23.97
N THR A 26 -9.94 3.36 -24.00
CA THR A 26 -10.53 4.59 -23.48
C THR A 26 -10.43 4.72 -21.95
N LEU A 27 -10.16 3.63 -21.23
CA LEU A 27 -9.88 3.66 -19.79
C LEU A 27 -8.56 4.37 -19.44
N SER A 28 -7.71 4.64 -20.43
CA SER A 28 -6.52 5.47 -20.26
C SER A 28 -6.88 6.92 -19.87
N ILE A 29 -8.00 7.45 -20.40
CA ILE A 29 -8.46 8.81 -20.14
C ILE A 29 -8.73 9.05 -18.64
N PRO A 30 -9.57 8.26 -17.95
CA PRO A 30 -9.80 8.46 -16.52
C PRO A 30 -8.51 8.33 -15.69
N ILE A 31 -7.56 7.47 -16.07
CA ILE A 31 -6.28 7.35 -15.38
C ILE A 31 -5.50 8.67 -15.42
N VAL A 32 -5.38 9.28 -16.60
CA VAL A 32 -4.73 10.61 -16.74
C VAL A 32 -5.49 11.65 -15.93
N VAL A 33 -6.82 11.66 -16.01
CA VAL A 33 -7.68 12.63 -15.33
C VAL A 33 -7.56 12.55 -13.80
N THR A 34 -7.41 11.35 -13.20
CA THR A 34 -7.23 11.21 -11.74
C THR A 34 -6.01 11.96 -11.21
N THR A 35 -4.97 12.13 -12.02
CA THR A 35 -3.70 12.76 -11.60
C THR A 35 -3.60 14.20 -12.06
N LEU A 36 -4.09 14.50 -13.26
CA LEU A 36 -4.03 15.83 -13.87
C LEU A 36 -4.91 16.85 -13.14
N ILE A 37 -6.12 16.46 -12.73
CA ILE A 37 -7.05 17.37 -12.02
C ILE A 37 -6.45 17.85 -10.68
N PRO A 38 -5.97 16.95 -9.79
CA PRO A 38 -5.32 17.39 -8.55
C PRO A 38 -4.07 18.23 -8.80
N PHE A 39 -3.30 17.94 -9.85
CA PHE A 39 -2.10 18.70 -10.21
C PHE A 39 -2.45 20.15 -10.59
N ILE A 40 -3.41 20.34 -11.51
CA ILE A 40 -3.86 21.67 -11.94
C ILE A 40 -4.42 22.46 -10.75
N LEU A 41 -5.28 21.84 -9.94
CA LEU A 41 -5.87 22.49 -8.76
C LEU A 41 -4.80 22.93 -7.75
N ARG A 42 -3.80 22.08 -7.49
CA ARG A 42 -2.67 22.45 -6.62
C ARG A 42 -1.81 23.57 -7.22
N SER A 43 -1.57 23.54 -8.53
CA SER A 43 -0.80 24.60 -9.20
C SER A 43 -1.51 25.95 -9.13
N ILE A 44 -2.83 25.99 -9.32
CA ILE A 44 -3.62 27.22 -9.19
C ILE A 44 -3.61 27.72 -7.74
N MET A 45 -3.74 26.83 -6.76
CA MET A 45 -3.68 27.22 -5.34
C MET A 45 -2.30 27.72 -4.94
N PHE A 46 -1.22 27.09 -5.43
CA PHE A 46 0.15 27.51 -5.18
C PHE A 46 0.40 28.93 -5.71
N ASN A 47 0.02 29.20 -6.97
CA ASN A 47 0.12 30.53 -7.57
C ASN A 47 -0.77 31.59 -6.87
N ARG A 48 -1.83 31.18 -6.18
CA ARG A 48 -2.70 32.11 -5.42
C ARG A 48 -2.23 32.36 -3.98
N MET A 49 -1.45 31.45 -3.38
CA MET A 49 -0.88 31.62 -2.04
C MET A 49 0.49 32.29 -2.06
N GLU A 50 1.18 32.32 -3.21
CA GLU A 50 2.49 32.95 -3.37
C GLU A 50 2.38 34.47 -3.59
N ASN A 51 1.93 35.20 -2.56
CA ASN A 51 2.19 36.64 -2.39
C ASN A 51 3.40 36.92 -1.48
N ASP A 52 3.98 35.89 -0.86
CA ASP A 52 5.22 36.02 -0.09
C ASP A 52 6.41 35.68 -0.99
N GLY A 53 7.19 36.70 -1.34
CA GLY A 53 8.34 36.60 -2.26
C GLY A 53 9.40 35.59 -1.81
N VAL A 54 9.27 34.35 -2.26
CA VAL A 54 10.30 33.33 -2.08
C VAL A 54 11.44 33.60 -3.06
N ASN A 55 12.55 34.13 -2.55
CA ASN A 55 13.75 34.34 -3.36
C ASN A 55 14.46 32.99 -3.59
N ILE A 56 14.08 32.28 -4.65
CA ILE A 56 14.55 30.93 -4.97
C ILE A 56 16.03 30.97 -5.42
N ASN A 57 16.94 30.72 -4.48
CA ASN A 57 18.36 30.62 -4.80
C ASN A 57 18.66 29.29 -5.55
N ARG A 58 18.95 29.37 -6.86
CA ARG A 58 19.23 28.22 -7.74
C ARG A 58 20.25 27.23 -7.18
N ARG A 59 21.29 27.70 -6.45
CA ARG A 59 22.29 26.81 -5.84
C ARG A 59 21.70 25.96 -4.70
N LYS A 60 20.82 26.54 -3.89
CA LYS A 60 20.11 25.79 -2.85
C LYS A 60 19.16 24.79 -3.48
N VAL A 61 18.38 25.19 -4.49
CA VAL A 61 17.47 24.27 -5.22
C VAL A 61 18.24 23.07 -5.78
N PHE A 62 19.39 23.28 -6.43
CA PHE A 62 20.15 22.16 -6.99
C PHE A 62 20.67 21.21 -5.90
N LYS A 63 21.18 21.74 -4.78
CA LYS A 63 21.64 20.92 -3.64
C LYS A 63 20.49 20.14 -3.00
N TYR A 64 19.35 20.79 -2.77
CA TYR A 64 18.15 20.15 -2.22
C TYR A 64 17.55 19.15 -3.18
N SER A 65 17.48 19.44 -4.48
CA SER A 65 16.96 18.53 -5.50
C SER A 65 17.83 17.29 -5.63
N ARG A 66 19.16 17.42 -5.59
CA ARG A 66 20.07 16.27 -5.57
C ARG A 66 19.90 15.43 -4.31
N TYR A 67 19.75 16.07 -3.15
CA TYR A 67 19.45 15.38 -1.90
C TYR A 67 18.11 14.64 -1.96
N LEU A 68 17.04 15.30 -2.44
CA LEU A 68 15.72 14.71 -2.60
C LEU A 68 15.73 13.52 -3.57
N LEU A 69 16.48 13.63 -4.67
CA LEU A 69 16.65 12.54 -5.63
C LEU A 69 17.40 11.36 -5.01
N LEU A 70 18.47 11.59 -4.24
CA LEU A 70 19.20 10.54 -3.54
C LEU A 70 18.31 9.83 -2.50
N THR A 71 17.58 10.58 -1.68
CA THR A 71 16.65 9.99 -0.70
C THR A 71 15.48 9.28 -1.40
N GLY A 72 14.94 9.87 -2.47
CA GLY A 72 13.87 9.30 -3.27
C GLY A 72 14.28 8.00 -3.99
N MET A 73 15.51 7.92 -4.50
CA MET A 73 16.07 6.72 -5.12
C MET A 73 16.01 5.51 -4.17
N THR A 74 16.33 5.69 -2.89
CA THR A 74 16.23 4.61 -1.89
C THR A 74 14.79 4.09 -1.77
N PHE A 75 13.80 4.98 -1.78
CA PHE A 75 12.38 4.57 -1.77
C PHE A 75 11.98 3.86 -3.07
N VAL A 76 12.44 4.34 -4.22
CA VAL A 76 12.17 3.70 -5.53
C VAL A 76 12.77 2.30 -5.57
N ILE A 77 14.04 2.14 -5.20
CA ILE A 77 14.71 0.83 -5.14
C ILE A 77 13.94 -0.12 -4.23
N SER A 78 13.53 0.34 -3.04
CA SER A 78 12.74 -0.48 -2.10
C SER A 78 11.40 -0.92 -2.71
N ALA A 79 10.66 0.00 -3.35
CA ALA A 79 9.38 -0.30 -3.98
C ALA A 79 9.52 -1.25 -5.17
N VAL A 80 10.55 -1.05 -6.00
CA VAL A 80 10.88 -1.91 -7.14
C VAL A 80 11.26 -3.31 -6.65
N SER A 81 12.08 -3.44 -5.62
CA SER A 81 12.45 -4.75 -5.03
C SER A 81 11.23 -5.52 -4.54
N VAL A 82 10.29 -4.88 -3.85
CA VAL A 82 9.04 -5.52 -3.40
C VAL A 82 8.18 -5.96 -4.59
N ALA A 83 8.07 -5.13 -5.63
CA ALA A 83 7.32 -5.45 -6.84
C ALA A 83 7.97 -6.61 -7.64
N ILE A 84 9.30 -6.66 -7.68
CA ILE A 84 10.05 -7.74 -8.33
C ILE A 84 9.86 -9.05 -7.56
N TYR A 85 10.10 -9.06 -6.24
CA TYR A 85 9.97 -10.27 -5.42
C TYR A 85 8.57 -10.90 -5.52
N THR A 86 7.51 -10.10 -5.43
CA THR A 86 6.13 -10.60 -5.53
C THR A 86 5.80 -11.17 -6.91
N ARG A 87 6.35 -10.59 -7.98
CA ARG A 87 6.17 -11.10 -9.35
C ARG A 87 7.04 -12.30 -9.65
N LEU A 88 8.24 -12.37 -9.09
CA LEU A 88 9.14 -13.52 -9.23
C LEU A 88 8.49 -14.78 -8.66
N SER A 89 7.81 -14.70 -7.51
CA SER A 89 7.07 -15.84 -6.95
C SER A 89 6.05 -16.43 -7.94
N ILE A 90 5.34 -15.56 -8.66
CA ILE A 90 4.38 -15.97 -9.69
C ILE A 90 5.10 -16.58 -10.91
N TRP A 91 6.21 -15.97 -11.32
CA TRP A 91 6.99 -16.41 -12.47
C TRP A 91 7.63 -17.79 -12.24
N PHE A 92 8.15 -18.05 -11.05
CA PHE A 92 8.63 -19.38 -10.67
C PHE A 92 7.51 -20.42 -10.70
N LEU A 93 6.32 -20.07 -10.21
CA LEU A 93 5.16 -20.96 -10.25
C LEU A 93 4.76 -21.31 -11.68
N ASP A 94 4.81 -20.34 -12.60
CA ASP A 94 4.55 -20.57 -14.02
C ASP A 94 5.59 -21.50 -14.64
N TYR A 95 6.87 -21.29 -14.33
CA TYR A 95 7.98 -22.09 -14.87
C TYR A 95 7.92 -23.56 -14.43
N PHE A 96 7.60 -23.82 -13.16
CA PHE A 96 7.61 -25.19 -12.60
C PHE A 96 6.29 -25.93 -12.75
N TYR A 97 5.15 -25.25 -12.59
CA TYR A 97 3.84 -25.88 -12.48
C TYR A 97 2.86 -25.47 -13.59
N GLY A 98 3.20 -24.43 -14.36
CA GLY A 98 2.38 -23.94 -15.47
C GLY A 98 1.24 -23.01 -15.06
N LYS A 99 0.58 -22.45 -16.08
CA LYS A 99 -0.39 -21.35 -15.95
C LYS A 99 -1.61 -21.63 -15.08
N SER A 100 -2.01 -22.90 -14.91
CA SER A 100 -3.16 -23.25 -14.06
C SER A 100 -2.89 -22.94 -12.59
N TYR A 101 -1.70 -23.30 -12.09
CA TYR A 101 -1.31 -23.05 -10.71
C TYR A 101 -1.04 -21.57 -10.44
N VAL A 102 -0.58 -20.84 -11.47
CA VAL A 102 -0.47 -19.37 -11.41
C VAL A 102 -1.82 -18.71 -11.15
N GLY A 103 -2.89 -19.18 -11.80
CA GLY A 103 -4.25 -18.67 -11.56
C GLY A 103 -4.71 -18.90 -10.12
N ILE A 104 -4.53 -20.13 -9.62
CA ILE A 104 -4.85 -20.53 -8.24
C ILE A 104 -4.10 -19.65 -7.22
N PHE A 105 -2.79 -19.51 -7.39
CA PHE A 105 -1.96 -18.71 -6.48
C PHE A 105 -2.29 -17.21 -6.57
N SER A 106 -2.57 -16.69 -7.77
CA SER A 106 -2.92 -15.27 -7.97
C SER A 106 -4.22 -14.89 -7.27
N ILE A 107 -5.22 -15.79 -7.27
CA ILE A 107 -6.48 -15.58 -6.53
C ILE A 107 -6.21 -15.57 -5.02
N ALA A 108 -5.42 -16.52 -4.52
CA ALA A 108 -5.04 -16.58 -3.11
C ALA A 108 -4.32 -15.29 -2.65
N VAL A 109 -3.34 -14.82 -3.42
CA VAL A 109 -2.61 -13.55 -3.14
C VAL A 109 -3.55 -12.35 -3.19
N SER A 110 -4.44 -12.27 -4.18
CA SER A 110 -5.39 -11.16 -4.30
C SER A 110 -6.35 -11.11 -3.11
N LEU A 111 -6.94 -12.24 -2.71
CA LEU A 111 -7.84 -12.30 -1.55
C LEU A 111 -7.10 -12.04 -0.23
N ALA A 112 -5.92 -12.63 -0.03
CA ALA A 112 -5.12 -12.43 1.18
C ALA A 112 -4.65 -10.98 1.36
N SER A 113 -4.42 -10.25 0.27
CA SER A 113 -4.06 -8.83 0.31
C SER A 113 -5.28 -7.89 0.39
N SER A 114 -6.46 -8.34 -0.02
CA SER A 114 -7.67 -7.52 -0.11
C SER A 114 -8.13 -6.95 1.22
N TRP A 115 -7.90 -7.60 2.35
CA TRP A 115 -8.29 -7.08 3.67
C TRP A 115 -7.17 -6.27 4.35
N SER A 116 -5.97 -6.26 3.78
CA SER A 116 -4.82 -5.53 4.34
C SER A 116 -5.02 -4.01 4.37
N PHE A 117 -5.88 -3.46 3.50
CA PHE A 117 -6.20 -2.03 3.51
C PHE A 117 -6.92 -1.62 4.80
N VAL A 118 -7.73 -2.50 5.40
CA VAL A 118 -8.45 -2.23 6.66
C VAL A 118 -7.44 -2.02 7.78
N LEU A 119 -6.46 -2.93 7.87
CA LEU A 119 -5.37 -2.80 8.83
C LEU A 119 -4.59 -1.51 8.59
N LEU A 120 -4.21 -1.24 7.34
CA LEU A 120 -3.46 -0.04 6.98
C LEU A 120 -4.22 1.25 7.33
N ALA A 121 -5.54 1.29 7.15
CA ALA A 121 -6.37 2.43 7.52
C ALA A 121 -6.36 2.69 9.03
N ILE A 122 -6.49 1.63 9.84
CA ILE A 122 -6.42 1.73 11.31
C ILE A 122 -5.02 2.21 11.73
N ILE A 123 -3.98 1.56 11.19
CA ILE A 123 -2.59 1.93 11.43
C ILE A 123 -2.35 3.41 11.15
N THR A 124 -2.72 3.88 9.95
CA THR A 124 -2.49 5.27 9.52
C THR A 124 -3.33 6.28 10.29
N SER A 125 -4.56 5.93 10.68
CA SER A 125 -5.42 6.79 11.50
C SER A 125 -4.93 6.92 12.95
N SER A 126 -4.32 5.89 13.51
CA SER A 126 -3.82 5.91 14.90
C SER A 126 -2.43 6.53 15.03
N PHE A 127 -1.65 6.59 13.95
CA PHE A 127 -0.29 7.11 14.01
C PHE A 127 -0.17 8.58 14.48
N PRO A 128 -0.99 9.53 14.00
CA PRO A 128 -0.94 10.91 14.49
C PRO A 128 -1.06 11.01 16.01
N GLN A 129 -1.93 10.19 16.62
CA GLN A 129 -2.15 10.17 18.08
C GLN A 129 -0.96 9.59 18.87
N ILE A 130 -0.18 8.70 18.25
CA ILE A 130 1.04 8.13 18.82
C ILE A 130 2.20 9.12 18.67
N PHE A 131 2.25 9.85 17.56
CA PHE A 131 3.33 10.79 17.24
C PHE A 131 3.17 12.13 17.97
N SER A 132 1.95 12.56 18.27
CA SER A 132 1.67 13.78 19.04
C SER A 132 1.95 13.66 20.53
N GLU A 133 2.23 12.46 21.03
CA GLU A 133 2.48 12.23 22.45
C GLU A 133 3.91 12.63 22.82
N ASN A 134 4.04 13.52 23.81
CA ASN A 134 5.32 14.06 24.27
C ASN A 134 6.03 13.14 25.28
N LYS A 135 5.29 12.22 25.92
CA LYS A 135 5.83 11.26 26.87
C LYS A 135 6.08 9.91 26.20
N ASP A 136 7.32 9.45 26.24
CA ASP A 136 7.73 8.22 25.56
C ASP A 136 7.00 6.97 26.05
N LEU A 137 6.77 6.87 27.36
CA LEU A 137 6.03 5.74 27.96
C LEU A 137 4.57 5.64 27.45
N GLU A 138 3.91 6.78 27.26
CA GLU A 138 2.52 6.81 26.77
C GLU A 138 2.46 6.48 25.27
N ALA A 139 3.44 6.95 24.48
CA ALA A 139 3.58 6.59 23.08
C ALA A 139 3.84 5.08 22.88
N ILE A 140 4.71 4.48 23.68
CA ILE A 140 4.98 3.02 23.68
C ILE A 140 3.69 2.24 24.00
N ARG A 141 2.96 2.64 25.04
CA ARG A 141 1.69 1.99 25.42
C ARG A 141 0.64 2.09 24.31
N LYS A 142 0.47 3.26 23.69
CA LYS A 142 -0.46 3.45 22.57
C LYS A 142 -0.08 2.60 21.35
N ALA A 143 1.22 2.49 21.04
CA ALA A 143 1.70 1.62 19.95
C ALA A 143 1.47 0.13 20.24
N GLY A 144 1.70 -0.32 21.48
CA GLY A 144 1.38 -1.68 21.91
C GLY A 144 -0.12 -1.99 21.86
N ASN A 145 -0.97 -1.04 22.26
CA ASN A 145 -2.43 -1.16 22.11
C ASN A 145 -2.85 -1.29 20.66
N LEU A 146 -2.28 -0.47 19.77
CA LEU A 146 -2.54 -0.56 18.33
C LEU A 146 -2.17 -1.94 17.78
N GLY A 147 -1.01 -2.48 18.16
CA GLY A 147 -0.59 -3.84 17.80
C GLY A 147 -1.58 -4.91 18.27
N ARG A 148 -2.09 -4.81 19.50
CA ARG A 148 -3.12 -5.72 20.03
C ARG A 148 -4.43 -5.63 19.27
N VAL A 149 -4.91 -4.43 18.97
CA VAL A 149 -6.13 -4.22 18.18
C VAL A 149 -5.98 -4.87 16.79
N ILE A 150 -4.83 -4.68 16.15
CA ILE A 150 -4.56 -5.25 14.82
C ILE A 150 -4.46 -6.77 14.86
N LEU A 151 -3.85 -7.34 15.90
CA LEU A 151 -3.83 -8.78 16.12
C LEU A 151 -5.25 -9.34 16.25
N VAL A 152 -6.09 -8.76 17.10
CA VAL A 152 -7.46 -9.24 17.33
C VAL A 152 -8.29 -9.17 16.05
N ILE A 153 -8.23 -8.05 15.32
CA ILE A 153 -8.93 -7.88 14.05
C ILE A 153 -8.43 -8.88 13.00
N SER A 154 -7.12 -9.08 12.91
CA SER A 154 -6.54 -10.02 11.94
C SER A 154 -6.93 -11.46 12.24
N ILE A 155 -6.90 -11.88 13.50
CA ILE A 155 -7.34 -13.22 13.93
C ILE A 155 -8.82 -13.41 13.57
N PHE A 156 -9.66 -12.42 13.85
CA PHE A 156 -11.08 -12.49 13.50
C PHE A 156 -11.30 -12.66 11.99
N ILE A 157 -10.56 -11.91 11.17
CA ILE A 157 -10.62 -12.02 9.70
C ILE A 157 -10.12 -13.39 9.23
N ILE A 158 -9.01 -13.90 9.78
CA ILE A 158 -8.46 -15.22 9.41
C ILE A 158 -9.45 -16.34 9.77
N ILE A 159 -10.08 -16.28 10.93
CA ILE A 159 -11.13 -17.24 11.33
C ILE A 159 -12.31 -17.16 10.36
N PHE A 160 -12.74 -15.95 10.00
CA PHE A 160 -13.81 -15.76 9.02
C PHE A 160 -13.45 -16.35 7.65
N ILE A 161 -12.22 -16.13 7.17
CA ILE A 161 -11.71 -16.73 5.94
C ILE A 161 -11.62 -18.25 6.06
N TYR A 162 -11.23 -18.79 7.20
CA TYR A 162 -11.18 -20.24 7.41
C TYR A 162 -12.59 -20.88 7.33
N LEU A 163 -13.60 -20.25 7.94
CA LEU A 163 -14.96 -20.78 7.97
C LEU A 163 -15.72 -20.61 6.65
N ILE A 164 -15.58 -19.44 6.02
CA ILE A 164 -16.39 -19.03 4.86
C ILE A 164 -15.59 -19.00 3.56
N GLY A 165 -14.26 -18.93 3.61
CA GLY A 165 -13.41 -18.71 2.45
C GLY A 165 -13.50 -19.80 1.39
N GLY A 166 -13.71 -21.06 1.77
CA GLY A 166 -13.95 -22.15 0.82
C GLY A 166 -15.23 -21.94 -0.01
N TYR A 167 -16.33 -21.59 0.65
CA TYR A 167 -17.59 -21.25 -0.01
C TYR A 167 -17.46 -19.98 -0.89
N LEU A 168 -16.77 -18.96 -0.38
CA LEU A 168 -16.53 -17.70 -1.08
C LEU A 168 -15.69 -17.91 -2.35
N LEU A 169 -14.68 -18.80 -2.30
CA LEU A 169 -13.87 -19.20 -3.45
C LEU A 169 -14.69 -19.92 -4.52
N GLN A 170 -15.52 -20.89 -4.13
CA GLN A 170 -16.39 -21.60 -5.06
C GLN A 170 -17.42 -20.67 -5.72
N LEU A 171 -18.02 -19.76 -4.94
CA LEU A 171 -19.02 -18.82 -5.45
C LEU A 171 -18.43 -17.80 -6.45
N LEU A 172 -17.25 -17.26 -6.17
CA LEU A 172 -16.65 -16.21 -6.99
C LEU A 172 -15.87 -16.74 -8.20
N TYR A 173 -15.19 -17.87 -8.05
CA TYR A 173 -14.23 -18.36 -9.05
C TYR A 173 -14.57 -19.77 -9.58
N GLY A 174 -15.39 -20.55 -8.87
CA GLY A 174 -15.76 -21.91 -9.23
C GLY A 174 -14.86 -22.99 -8.65
N GLU A 175 -15.27 -24.26 -8.79
CA GLU A 175 -14.61 -25.40 -8.12
C GLU A 175 -13.14 -25.62 -8.53
N LYS A 176 -12.77 -25.25 -9.76
CA LYS A 176 -11.39 -25.37 -10.25
C LYS A 176 -10.37 -24.57 -9.41
N TYR A 177 -10.84 -23.60 -8.61
CA TYR A 177 -10.00 -22.77 -7.76
C TYR A 177 -10.08 -23.12 -6.28
N SER A 178 -10.73 -24.23 -5.91
CA SER A 178 -10.82 -24.70 -4.53
C SER A 178 -9.43 -24.91 -3.90
N SER A 179 -8.45 -25.36 -4.69
CA SER A 179 -7.04 -25.50 -4.28
C SER A 179 -6.37 -24.17 -3.89
N SER A 180 -7.01 -23.01 -4.11
CA SER A 180 -6.51 -21.70 -3.67
C SER A 180 -6.74 -21.47 -2.17
N PHE A 181 -7.56 -22.30 -1.51
CA PHE A 181 -7.91 -22.12 -0.10
C PHE A 181 -6.71 -22.31 0.84
N GLU A 182 -5.88 -23.31 0.61
CA GLU A 182 -4.66 -23.55 1.40
C GLU A 182 -3.68 -22.36 1.34
N PRO A 183 -3.23 -21.91 0.14
CA PRO A 183 -2.35 -20.75 0.06
C PRO A 183 -3.02 -19.46 0.58
N LEU A 184 -4.35 -19.32 0.47
CA LEU A 184 -5.08 -18.17 1.00
C LEU A 184 -4.93 -18.04 2.52
N ILE A 185 -5.07 -19.13 3.27
CA ILE A 185 -4.91 -19.10 4.73
C ILE A 185 -3.48 -18.76 5.12
N ILE A 186 -2.50 -19.42 4.49
CA ILE A 186 -1.07 -19.18 4.77
C ILE A 186 -0.70 -17.72 4.47
N LEU A 187 -1.13 -17.20 3.33
CA LEU A 187 -0.89 -15.82 2.95
C LEU A 187 -1.61 -14.83 3.87
N SER A 188 -2.80 -15.18 4.40
CA SER A 188 -3.52 -14.34 5.35
C SER A 188 -2.80 -14.24 6.70
N ILE A 189 -2.16 -15.32 7.16
CA ILE A 189 -1.29 -15.26 8.34
C ILE A 189 -0.06 -14.40 8.04
N SER A 190 0.52 -14.53 6.85
CA SER A 190 1.64 -13.70 6.42
C SER A 190 1.29 -12.20 6.37
N THR A 191 0.09 -11.83 5.91
CA THR A 191 -0.35 -10.42 5.89
C THR A 191 -0.61 -9.88 7.30
N MET A 192 -1.09 -10.69 8.23
CA MET A 192 -1.14 -10.33 9.65
C MET A 192 0.26 -10.00 10.19
N VAL A 193 1.23 -10.90 10.02
CA VAL A 193 2.61 -10.68 10.50
C VAL A 193 3.22 -9.43 9.85
N SER A 194 3.00 -9.26 8.55
CA SER A 194 3.47 -8.09 7.79
C SER A 194 2.92 -6.79 8.36
N SER A 195 1.63 -6.74 8.69
CA SER A 195 0.98 -5.54 9.23
C SER A 195 1.52 -5.13 10.61
N LEU A 196 1.86 -6.11 11.47
CA LEU A 196 2.54 -5.85 12.75
C LEU A 196 3.97 -5.34 12.55
N GLY A 197 4.65 -5.84 11.52
CA GLY A 197 5.94 -5.31 11.06
C GLY A 197 5.86 -3.84 10.63
N VAL A 198 4.76 -3.41 10.01
CA VAL A 198 4.53 -2.01 9.64
C VAL A 198 4.41 -1.11 10.87
N ILE A 199 3.75 -1.56 11.94
CA ILE A 199 3.66 -0.81 13.19
C ILE A 199 5.05 -0.63 13.79
N SER A 200 5.78 -1.75 13.92
CA SER A 200 7.13 -1.78 14.50
C SER A 200 8.10 -0.90 13.72
N SER A 201 8.12 -0.99 12.38
CA SER A 201 9.01 -0.18 11.52
C SER A 201 8.73 1.31 11.65
N ARG A 202 7.47 1.73 11.65
CA ARG A 202 7.11 3.15 11.82
C ARG A 202 7.38 3.65 13.23
N PHE A 203 7.21 2.82 14.25
CA PHE A 203 7.56 3.16 15.62
C PHE A 203 9.09 3.31 15.78
N ILE A 204 9.89 2.40 15.21
CA ILE A 204 11.35 2.50 15.17
C ILE A 204 11.78 3.79 14.45
N ALA A 205 11.13 4.13 13.32
CA ALA A 205 11.43 5.35 12.58
C ALA A 205 11.20 6.63 13.42
N LYS A 206 10.19 6.64 14.30
CA LYS A 206 9.94 7.74 15.26
C LYS A 206 11.09 7.92 16.25
N TYR A 207 11.56 6.81 16.84
CA TYR A 207 12.46 6.84 18.00
C TYR A 207 13.95 6.85 17.67
N SER A 208 14.36 6.17 16.59
CA SER A 208 15.78 5.91 16.31
C SER A 208 16.33 6.70 15.12
N GLY A 209 15.50 7.55 14.50
CA GLY A 209 15.78 8.10 13.17
C GLY A 209 15.89 7.00 12.12
N TYR A 210 15.81 7.36 10.84
CA TYR A 210 15.91 6.39 9.72
C TYR A 210 17.22 5.56 9.70
N SER A 211 18.20 5.87 10.57
CA SER A 211 19.49 5.20 10.69
C SER A 211 19.40 3.74 11.17
N TYR A 212 18.46 3.40 12.07
CA TYR A 212 18.33 2.02 12.56
C TYR A 212 17.64 1.09 11.53
N LEU A 213 16.63 1.60 10.81
CA LEU A 213 16.02 0.87 9.69
C LEU A 213 17.01 0.62 8.55
N ALA A 214 17.85 1.61 8.22
CA ALA A 214 18.88 1.45 7.20
C ALA A 214 19.93 0.39 7.58
N LYS A 215 20.39 0.36 8.84
CA LYS A 215 21.32 -0.68 9.33
C LYS A 215 20.71 -2.08 9.39
N LYS A 216 19.41 -2.18 9.72
CA LYS A 216 18.72 -3.49 9.75
C LYS A 216 18.49 -4.04 8.35
N LEU A 217 18.19 -3.18 7.37
CA LEU A 217 18.07 -3.58 5.96
C LEU A 217 19.41 -3.99 5.35
N SER A 218 20.53 -3.35 5.72
CA SER A 218 21.85 -3.76 5.21
C SER A 218 22.34 -5.09 5.76
N LEU A 219 21.98 -5.45 6.99
CA LEU A 219 22.37 -6.72 7.62
C LEU A 219 21.59 -7.93 7.07
N PHE A 220 20.45 -7.71 6.41
CA PHE A 220 19.68 -8.79 5.77
C PHE A 220 20.11 -9.04 4.31
N TYR A 221 20.93 -8.14 3.76
CA TYR A 221 21.44 -8.18 2.38
C TYR A 221 22.91 -8.66 2.31
N PHE A 222 23.50 -9.07 3.43
CA PHE A 222 24.84 -9.67 3.55
C PHE A 222 24.72 -10.99 4.30
#